data_AF-A0A7J7KZG2-F1
#
_entry.id   AF-A0A7J7KZG2-F1
#
_cell.length_a   1.000
_cell.length_b   1.000
_cell.length_c   1.000
_cell.angle_alpha   90.00
_cell.angle_beta   90.00
_cell.angle_gamma   90.00
#
_symmetry.space_group_name_H-M   'P 1'
#
loop_
_entity.id
_entity.type
_entity.pdbx_description
1 polymer ?
#
loop_
_entity_poly.entity_id
_entity_poly.type
_entity_poly.pdbx_seq_one_letter_code
_entity_poly.pdbx_strand_id
1 'polypeptide(L)'
;MILRDTSKVIASEVQFYNNPPCQYSQTALSNLEDAWKQWTSSISATKILLRLPTPPQATGSRFIPTSDLSSSVLPAIKGSSKYGGVMLWSKYYDDLDGYSSSIKSHV
;
A
#
# COMPACT_ATOMS: atom_id res chain seq x y z
N MET A 1 -7.47 16.32 -21.34
CA MET A 1 -8.09 16.95 -20.15
C MET A 1 -9.29 16.10 -19.76
N ILE A 2 -9.15 15.23 -18.76
CA ILE A 2 -10.27 14.45 -18.24
C ILE A 2 -10.74 15.17 -16.97
N LEU A 3 -11.92 15.79 -17.03
CA LEU A 3 -12.61 16.26 -15.84
C LEU A 3 -13.17 15.01 -15.16
N ARG A 4 -12.45 14.48 -14.15
CA ARG A 4 -12.96 13.40 -13.31
C ARG A 4 -13.87 14.03 -12.27
N ASP A 5 -15.13 13.63 -12.25
CA ASP A 5 -16.01 13.89 -11.13
C ASP A 5 -15.41 13.19 -9.89
N THR A 6 -14.91 13.99 -8.95
CA THR A 6 -14.23 13.50 -7.73
C THR A 6 -15.22 13.12 -6.64
N SER A 7 -16.53 13.30 -6.85
CA SER A 7 -17.54 13.13 -5.80
C SER A 7 -17.74 11.67 -5.37
N LYS A 8 -17.34 10.67 -6.18
CA LYS A 8 -17.25 9.25 -5.78
C LYS A 8 -16.13 8.51 -6.52
N VAL A 9 -14.97 8.38 -5.88
CA VAL A 9 -13.90 7.46 -6.33
C VAL A 9 -14.20 6.07 -5.77
N ILE A 10 -14.25 5.03 -6.60
CA ILE A 10 -14.50 3.65 -6.13
C ILE A 10 -13.26 3.13 -5.39
N ALA A 11 -12.07 3.26 -5.99
CA ALA A 11 -10.82 2.85 -5.36
C ALA A 11 -9.75 3.92 -5.55
N SER A 12 -9.04 4.24 -4.47
CA SER A 12 -7.85 5.10 -4.48
C SER A 12 -6.61 4.26 -4.20
N GLU A 13 -5.64 4.31 -5.10
CA GLU A 13 -4.33 3.68 -4.92
C GLU A 13 -3.38 4.71 -4.31
N VAL A 14 -2.99 4.48 -3.07
CA VAL A 14 -2.12 5.41 -2.35
C VAL A 14 -0.71 4.83 -2.31
N GLN A 15 0.27 5.62 -2.74
CA GLN A 15 1.68 5.25 -2.75
C GLN A 15 2.30 5.47 -1.36
N PHE A 16 2.71 4.38 -0.71
CA PHE A 16 3.36 4.39 0.62
C PHE A 16 4.89 4.15 0.51
N TYR A 17 5.51 4.64 -0.56
CA TYR A 17 6.94 4.54 -0.81
C TYR A 17 7.47 5.83 -1.45
N ASN A 18 8.78 6.10 -1.35
CA ASN A 18 9.41 7.38 -1.73
C ASN A 18 8.90 8.60 -0.93
N ASN A 19 8.40 8.39 0.30
CA ASN A 19 7.84 9.48 1.10
C ASN A 19 8.06 9.19 2.59
N PRO A 20 9.22 9.58 3.18
CA PRO A 20 9.63 9.20 4.53
C PRO A 20 8.58 9.41 5.64
N PRO A 21 7.77 10.48 5.64
CA PRO A 21 6.71 10.69 6.63
C PRO A 21 5.57 9.67 6.60
N CYS A 22 5.37 8.93 5.51
CA CYS A 22 4.24 8.01 5.37
C CYS A 22 4.63 6.61 4.87
N GLN A 23 5.90 6.35 4.58
CA GLN A 23 6.34 5.03 4.14
C GLN A 23 6.57 4.08 5.32
N TYR A 24 6.64 2.78 5.01
CA TYR A 24 7.07 1.76 5.96
C TYR A 24 8.54 1.95 6.38
N SER A 25 8.82 1.73 7.65
CA SER A 25 10.15 1.52 8.22
C SER A 25 10.03 0.55 9.39
N GLN A 26 11.00 -0.36 9.52
CA GLN A 26 11.05 -1.31 10.66
C GLN A 26 11.08 -0.60 12.02
N THR A 27 11.64 0.61 12.08
CA THR A 27 11.75 1.41 13.32
C THR A 27 10.58 2.37 13.54
N ALA A 28 9.70 2.55 12.55
CA ALA A 28 8.66 3.59 12.58
C ALA A 28 7.41 3.16 11.81
N LEU A 29 6.83 2.00 12.15
CA LEU A 29 5.56 1.53 11.58
C LEU A 29 4.44 2.58 11.76
N SER A 30 4.45 3.32 12.87
CA SER A 30 3.48 4.38 13.18
C SER A 30 3.32 5.42 12.06
N ASN A 31 4.39 5.73 11.32
CA ASN A 31 4.32 6.69 10.20
C ASN A 31 3.36 6.21 9.10
N LEU A 32 3.44 4.91 8.75
CA LEU A 32 2.53 4.29 7.78
C LEU A 32 1.11 4.22 8.34
N GLU A 33 0.95 3.85 9.61
CA GLU A 33 -0.36 3.76 10.26
C GLU A 33 -1.08 5.10 10.31
N ASP A 34 -0.39 6.16 10.71
CA ASP A 34 -0.97 7.48 10.85
C ASP A 34 -1.32 8.07 9.49
N ALA A 35 -0.47 7.85 8.47
CA ALA A 35 -0.81 8.18 7.10
C ALA A 35 -2.03 7.37 6.61
N TRP A 36 -2.11 6.08 6.91
CA TRP A 36 -3.27 5.24 6.55
C TRP A 36 -4.56 5.75 7.20
N LYS A 37 -4.53 6.13 8.48
CA LYS A 37 -5.66 6.75 9.19
C LYS A 37 -6.07 8.08 8.54
N GLN A 38 -5.11 8.91 8.15
CA GLN A 38 -5.38 10.16 7.46
C GLN A 38 -6.05 9.92 6.10
N TRP A 39 -5.52 9.01 5.28
CA TRP A 39 -6.12 8.68 3.97
C TRP A 39 -7.53 8.10 4.12
N THR A 40 -7.73 7.14 5.02
CA THR A 40 -9.04 6.51 5.24
C THR A 40 -10.08 7.47 5.81
N SER A 41 -9.69 8.48 6.60
CA SER A 41 -10.62 9.50 7.10
C SER A 41 -10.91 10.63 6.10
N SER A 42 -9.92 11.01 5.29
CA SER A 42 -9.98 12.27 4.52
C SER A 42 -10.51 12.13 3.10
N ILE A 43 -10.51 10.91 2.52
CA ILE A 43 -10.94 10.72 1.13
C ILE A 43 -12.31 10.07 1.03
N SER A 44 -13.11 10.53 0.05
CA SER A 44 -14.43 10.00 -0.27
C SER A 44 -14.42 8.66 -1.03
N ALA A 45 -13.28 7.96 -1.03
CA ALA A 45 -13.17 6.67 -1.70
C ALA A 45 -13.81 5.55 -0.87
N THR A 46 -14.47 4.59 -1.54
CA THR A 46 -15.03 3.42 -0.85
C THR A 46 -13.97 2.39 -0.51
N LYS A 47 -12.90 2.30 -1.33
CA LYS A 47 -11.75 1.44 -1.10
C LYS A 47 -10.42 2.18 -1.29
N ILE A 48 -9.42 1.76 -0.51
CA ILE A 48 -8.04 2.24 -0.55
C ILE A 48 -7.13 1.04 -0.72
N LEU A 49 -6.27 1.12 -1.73
CA LEU A 49 -5.25 0.11 -2.02
C LEU A 49 -3.90 0.61 -1.53
N LEU A 50 -3.20 -0.23 -0.77
CA LEU A 50 -1.80 -0.01 -0.40
C LEU A 50 -0.94 -0.28 -1.64
N ARG A 51 -0.42 0.78 -2.28
CA ARG A 51 0.43 0.63 -3.47
C ARG A 51 1.89 0.47 -3.06
N LEU A 52 2.50 -0.64 -3.47
CA LEU A 52 3.89 -1.01 -3.17
C LEU A 52 4.72 -1.20 -4.45
N PRO A 53 6.02 -0.90 -4.42
CA PRO A 53 6.92 -1.24 -5.51
C PRO A 53 7.37 -2.70 -5.42
N THR A 54 7.56 -3.36 -6.55
CA THR A 54 8.16 -4.70 -6.64
C THR A 54 9.67 -4.58 -6.89
N PRO A 55 10.51 -5.47 -6.31
CA PRO A 55 11.95 -5.50 -6.60
C PRO A 55 12.21 -5.78 -8.09
N PRO A 56 13.27 -5.24 -8.71
CA PRO A 56 14.30 -4.34 -8.18
C PRO A 56 13.93 -2.85 -8.32
N GLN A 57 12.72 -2.49 -8.76
CA GLN A 57 12.33 -1.05 -8.83
C GLN A 57 12.25 -0.40 -7.46
N ALA A 58 12.11 -1.19 -6.41
CA ALA A 58 12.31 -0.74 -5.05
C ALA A 58 13.81 -0.49 -4.79
N THR A 59 14.29 0.73 -5.02
CA THR A 59 15.69 1.08 -4.66
C THR A 59 15.77 1.53 -3.20
N GLY A 60 16.66 0.95 -2.40
CA GLY A 60 16.85 1.33 -0.99
C GLY A 60 15.68 0.90 -0.08
N SER A 61 15.35 1.69 0.94
CA SER A 61 14.36 1.39 2.01
C SER A 61 12.88 1.42 1.58
N ARG A 62 12.58 1.10 0.31
CA ARG A 62 11.25 1.30 -0.31
C ARG A 62 10.47 0.00 -0.50
N PHE A 63 11.11 -1.12 -0.20
CA PHE A 63 10.52 -2.44 -0.24
C PHE A 63 10.05 -2.84 1.16
N ILE A 64 8.89 -3.48 1.23
CA ILE A 64 8.41 -4.11 2.46
C ILE A 64 8.63 -5.62 2.29
N PRO A 65 9.48 -6.28 3.09
CA PRO A 65 9.60 -7.74 3.08
C PRO A 65 8.24 -8.40 3.28
N THR A 66 8.03 -9.58 2.68
CA THR A 66 6.75 -10.29 2.80
C THR A 66 6.40 -10.64 4.25
N SER A 67 7.41 -10.95 5.07
CA SER A 67 7.28 -11.16 6.52
C SER A 67 6.77 -9.92 7.25
N ASP A 68 7.29 -8.75 6.89
CA ASP A 68 6.98 -7.49 7.56
C ASP A 68 5.59 -7.00 7.11
N LEU A 69 5.27 -7.21 5.82
CA LEU A 69 3.95 -6.94 5.28
C LEU A 69 2.88 -7.79 5.98
N SER A 70 3.10 -9.09 6.12
CA SER A 70 2.12 -10.01 6.73
C SER A 70 1.99 -9.85 8.24
N SER A 71 3.10 -9.69 8.96
CA SER A 71 3.11 -9.68 10.43
C SER A 71 2.84 -8.32 11.06
N SER A 72 3.13 -7.22 10.35
CA SER A 72 3.10 -5.87 10.92
C SER A 72 2.15 -4.94 10.16
N VAL A 73 2.36 -4.80 8.85
CA VAL A 73 1.64 -3.78 8.06
C VAL A 73 0.17 -4.17 7.84
N LEU A 74 -0.10 -5.39 7.37
CA LEU A 74 -1.47 -5.83 7.10
C LEU A 74 -2.35 -5.82 8.36
N PRO A 75 -1.91 -6.34 9.53
CA PRO A 75 -2.67 -6.23 10.77
C PRO A 75 -3.02 -4.78 11.14
N ALA A 76 -2.12 -3.83 10.89
CA ALA A 76 -2.34 -2.43 11.21
C ALA A 76 -3.38 -1.73 10.32
N ILE A 77 -3.49 -2.13 9.04
CA ILE A 77 -4.34 -1.42 8.07
C ILE A 77 -5.68 -2.12 7.77
N LYS A 78 -5.75 -3.45 7.93
CA LYS A 78 -6.91 -4.28 7.56
C LYS A 78 -8.16 -4.04 8.40
N GLY A 79 -8.02 -3.47 9.59
CA GLY A 79 -9.15 -3.09 10.45
C GLY A 79 -10.05 -1.99 9.85
N SER A 80 -9.57 -1.26 8.84
CA SER A 80 -10.37 -0.23 8.17
C SER A 80 -11.37 -0.84 7.19
N SER A 81 -12.64 -0.43 7.26
CA SER A 81 -13.67 -0.81 6.28
C SER A 81 -13.34 -0.36 4.85
N LYS A 82 -12.49 0.66 4.72
CA LYS A 82 -11.96 1.17 3.45
C LYS A 82 -10.76 0.39 2.94
N TYR A 83 -10.22 -0.60 3.65
CA TYR A 83 -9.19 -1.47 3.10
C TYR A 83 -9.71 -2.20 1.84
N GLY A 84 -8.96 -2.07 0.74
CA GLY A 84 -9.29 -2.66 -0.56
C GLY A 84 -8.31 -3.72 -1.04
N GLY A 85 -7.16 -3.88 -0.38
CA GLY A 85 -6.09 -4.78 -0.81
C GLY A 85 -4.75 -4.08 -1.01
N VAL A 86 -3.84 -4.79 -1.68
CA VAL A 86 -2.50 -4.33 -2.06
C VAL A 86 -2.44 -4.20 -3.58
N MET A 87 -1.87 -3.11 -4.07
CA MET A 87 -1.56 -2.93 -5.49
C MET A 87 -0.04 -2.97 -5.67
N LEU A 88 0.43 -3.80 -6.58
CA LEU A 88 1.86 -3.95 -6.87
C LEU A 88 2.22 -3.23 -8.17
N TRP A 89 3.33 -2.49 -8.14
CA TRP A 89 3.91 -1.91 -9.34
C TRP A 89 5.36 -2.39 -9.49
N SER A 90 5.74 -3.13 -10.54
CA SER A 90 5.01 -3.45 -11.79
C SER A 90 4.87 -4.96 -12.01
N LYS A 91 3.88 -5.36 -12.83
CA LYS A 91 3.61 -6.77 -13.17
C LYS A 91 4.83 -7.52 -13.69
N TYR A 92 5.65 -6.88 -14.51
CA TYR A 92 6.86 -7.48 -15.08
C TYR A 92 7.80 -8.00 -13.99
N TYR A 93 7.97 -7.22 -12.93
CA TYR A 93 8.86 -7.57 -11.83
C TYR A 93 8.22 -8.51 -10.82
N ASP A 94 6.90 -8.38 -10.63
CA ASP A 94 6.14 -9.36 -9.85
C ASP A 94 6.25 -10.78 -10.43
N ASP A 95 6.27 -10.90 -11.77
CA ASP A 95 6.45 -12.18 -12.45
C ASP A 95 7.85 -12.78 -12.26
N LEU A 96 8.86 -11.94 -12.01
CA LEU A 96 10.24 -12.38 -11.78
C LEU A 96 10.47 -12.79 -10.33
N ASP A 97 9.95 -12.01 -9.37
CA ASP A 97 10.23 -12.16 -7.94
C ASP A 97 9.15 -12.95 -7.18
N GLY A 98 7.94 -13.09 -7.74
CA GLY A 98 6.84 -13.84 -7.13
C GLY A 98 6.26 -13.19 -5.87
N TYR A 99 6.37 -11.87 -5.73
CA TYR A 99 5.94 -11.16 -4.52
C TYR A 99 4.44 -11.32 -4.27
N SER A 100 3.59 -11.15 -5.29
CA SER A 100 2.13 -11.35 -5.21
C SER A 100 1.79 -12.76 -4.74
N SER A 101 2.46 -13.77 -5.27
CA SER A 101 2.25 -15.18 -4.90
C SER A 101 2.53 -15.41 -3.42
N SER A 102 3.57 -14.75 -2.90
CA SER A 102 3.98 -14.87 -1.49
C SER A 102 3.01 -14.21 -0.50
N ILE A 103 2.26 -13.20 -0.94
CA ILE A 103 1.36 -12.42 -0.07
C ILE A 103 -0.12 -12.74 -0.30
N LYS A 104 -0.46 -13.51 -1.34
CA LYS A 104 -1.83 -13.78 -1.79
C LYS A 104 -2.75 -14.33 -0.70
N SER A 105 -2.25 -15.20 0.17
CA SER A 105 -3.04 -15.76 1.29
C SER A 105 -3.25 -14.78 2.44
N HIS A 106 -2.48 -13.68 2.46
CA HIS A 106 -2.49 -12.70 3.55
C HIS A 106 -3.31 -11.46 3.22
N VAL A 107 -3.53 -11.14 1.93
CA VAL A 107 -4.28 -9.96 1.44
C VAL A 107 -5.75 -10.29 1.32
#